data_AF-A0A952SIE6-F1
#
_entry.id   AF-A0A952SIE6-F1
#
_cell.length_a   1.000
_cell.length_b   1.000
_cell.length_c   1.000
_cell.angle_alpha   90.00
_cell.angle_beta   90.00
_cell.angle_gamma   90.00
#
_symmetry.space_group_name_H-M   'P 1'
#
loop_
_entity.id
_entity.type
_entity.pdbx_description
1 polymer ?
#
loop_
_entity_poly.entity_id
_entity_poly.type
_entity_poly.pdbx_seq_one_letter_code
_entity_poly.pdbx_strand_id
1 'polypeptide(L)'
;MIVSTCSQHRTGLGWTLYPIVFVVVLSGPIGLTGCTQEALDLVQTVEWYKSHEAERTAMVTKCHNNPGQLASTPNCINAQQAVSDIFRGK
;
A
#
# COMPACT_ATOMS: atom_id res chain seq x y z
N MET A 1 -21.14 -5.36 8.69
CA MET A 1 -19.94 -4.52 8.92
C MET A 1 -18.74 -5.45 8.95
N ILE A 2 -18.21 -5.79 7.78
CA ILE A 2 -17.00 -6.62 7.65
C ILE A 2 -15.87 -5.63 7.43
N VAL A 3 -15.23 -5.22 8.51
CA VAL A 3 -13.94 -4.53 8.43
C VAL A 3 -12.95 -5.61 8.02
N SER A 4 -12.47 -5.53 6.78
CA SER A 4 -11.32 -6.29 6.30
C SER A 4 -10.11 -5.89 7.14
N THR A 5 -9.95 -6.56 8.26
CA THR A 5 -8.69 -6.56 8.97
C THR A 5 -7.69 -7.26 8.08
N CYS A 6 -6.58 -6.58 7.78
CA CYS A 6 -5.32 -7.19 7.42
C CYS A 6 -4.87 -7.99 8.66
N SER A 7 -5.57 -9.11 8.93
CA SER A 7 -5.30 -10.02 10.02
C SER A 7 -4.13 -10.86 9.59
N GLN A 8 -2.98 -10.49 10.14
CA GLN A 8 -1.93 -11.42 10.52
C GLN A 8 -2.57 -12.63 11.24
N HIS A 9 -3.09 -13.60 10.49
CA HIS A 9 -3.58 -14.84 11.07
C HIS A 9 -2.35 -15.72 11.38
N ARG A 10 -1.69 -15.41 12.50
CA ARG A 10 -0.95 -16.42 13.26
C ARG A 10 -1.37 -16.32 14.73
N THR A 11 -2.67 -16.51 14.94
CA THR A 11 -3.19 -16.97 16.23
C THR A 11 -2.78 -18.42 16.43
N GLY A 12 -2.34 -18.75 17.64
CA GLY A 12 -1.64 -19.99 17.96
C GLY A 12 -2.46 -21.26 17.70
N LEU A 13 -1.81 -22.22 17.07
CA LEU A 13 -2.12 -23.64 17.22
C LEU A 13 -0.80 -24.36 17.50
N GLY A 14 -0.70 -24.89 18.71
CA GLY A 14 0.55 -25.35 19.32
C GLY A 14 1.16 -26.60 18.69
N TRP A 15 2.49 -26.66 18.78
CA TRP A 15 3.23 -27.83 19.26
C TRP A 15 3.03 -29.18 18.54
N THR A 16 2.80 -29.22 17.22
CA THR A 16 2.69 -30.50 16.47
C THR A 16 3.40 -30.57 15.10
N LEU A 17 4.13 -29.54 14.65
CA LEU A 17 4.77 -29.53 13.30
C LEU A 17 6.31 -29.47 13.30
N TYR A 18 6.94 -29.94 14.39
CA TYR A 18 8.41 -29.88 14.58
C TYR A 18 9.28 -30.58 13.50
N PRO A 19 8.84 -31.58 12.70
CA PRO A 19 9.74 -32.17 11.68
C PRO A 19 9.63 -31.53 10.29
N ILE A 20 8.76 -30.54 10.06
CA ILE A 20 8.60 -29.89 8.73
C ILE A 20 9.66 -28.78 8.52
N VAL A 21 10.32 -28.34 9.61
CA VAL A 21 11.27 -27.22 9.61
C VAL A 21 12.58 -27.52 8.85
N PHE A 22 12.89 -28.79 8.56
CA PHE A 22 14.22 -29.17 8.05
C PHE A 22 14.39 -29.16 6.52
N VAL A 23 13.33 -29.00 5.71
CA VAL A 23 13.42 -29.23 4.24
C VAL A 23 13.29 -27.96 3.38
N VAL A 24 12.85 -26.82 3.92
CA VAL A 24 12.53 -25.62 3.11
C VAL A 24 13.68 -24.59 3.02
N VAL A 25 14.93 -24.98 3.31
CA VAL A 25 16.08 -24.05 3.33
C VAL A 25 16.63 -23.71 1.92
N LEU A 26 16.12 -24.31 0.84
CA LEU A 26 16.80 -24.25 -0.47
C LEU A 26 16.05 -23.68 -1.68
N SER A 27 14.90 -23.00 -1.54
CA SER A 27 14.32 -22.32 -2.71
C SER A 27 13.36 -21.17 -2.38
N GLY A 28 13.72 -19.96 -2.79
CA GLY A 28 12.76 -18.89 -3.04
C GLY A 28 13.23 -17.52 -2.56
N PRO A 29 13.48 -16.54 -3.45
CA PRO A 29 13.73 -15.17 -3.01
C PRO A 29 12.46 -14.66 -2.32
N ILE A 30 12.57 -14.34 -1.04
CA ILE A 30 11.50 -13.69 -0.28
C ILE A 30 11.33 -12.29 -0.87
N GLY A 31 10.34 -12.12 -1.73
CA GLY A 31 9.86 -10.80 -2.12
C GLY A 31 9.32 -10.11 -0.86
N LEU A 32 10.04 -9.09 -0.38
CA LEU A 32 9.61 -8.25 0.72
C LEU A 32 8.47 -7.35 0.24
N THR A 33 7.24 -7.89 0.15
CA THR A 33 6.06 -7.03 0.06
C THR A 33 5.77 -6.50 1.46
N GLY A 34 6.41 -5.39 1.82
CA GLY A 34 6.05 -4.65 3.03
C GLY A 34 4.67 -4.03 2.86
N CYS A 35 3.66 -4.56 3.55
CA CYS A 35 2.40 -3.84 3.72
C CYS A 35 2.68 -2.61 4.57
N THR A 36 2.78 -1.44 3.94
CA THR A 36 2.86 -0.17 4.64
C THR A 36 1.44 0.21 5.10
N GLN A 37 1.31 0.76 6.31
CA GLN A 37 0.00 1.21 6.83
C GLN A 37 -0.71 2.19 5.89
N GLU A 38 0.08 2.91 5.11
CA GLU A 38 -0.33 3.89 4.10
C GLU A 38 -1.04 3.25 2.91
N ALA A 39 -0.83 1.96 2.65
CA ALA A 39 -1.58 1.18 1.66
C ALA A 39 -2.97 0.76 2.17
N LEU A 40 -3.24 0.93 3.47
CA LEU A 40 -4.54 0.65 4.09
C LEU A 40 -5.44 1.89 4.18
N ASP A 41 -4.94 3.07 3.78
CA ASP A 41 -5.76 4.27 3.69
C ASP A 41 -6.88 4.11 2.66
N LEU A 42 -8.00 4.80 2.89
CA LEU A 42 -9.08 4.86 1.91
C LEU A 42 -8.54 5.37 0.57
N VAL A 43 -8.80 4.62 -0.49
CA VAL A 43 -8.37 4.99 -1.85
C VAL A 43 -9.29 6.08 -2.37
N GLN A 44 -8.72 7.26 -2.59
CA GLN A 44 -9.41 8.39 -3.19
C GLN A 44 -9.24 8.40 -4.70
N THR A 45 -10.27 8.87 -5.41
CA THR A 45 -10.26 8.94 -6.87
C THR A 45 -9.46 10.15 -7.38
N VAL A 46 -9.12 10.14 -8.67
CA VAL A 46 -8.48 11.29 -9.34
C VAL A 46 -9.36 12.55 -9.22
N GLU A 47 -10.67 12.43 -9.47
CA GLU A 47 -11.62 13.55 -9.39
C GLU A 47 -11.74 14.13 -7.99
N TRP A 48 -11.63 13.29 -6.96
CA TRP A 48 -11.57 13.76 -5.58
C TRP A 48 -10.32 14.64 -5.38
N TYR A 49 -9.14 14.18 -5.80
CA TYR A 49 -7.91 14.99 -5.71
C TYR A 49 -7.91 16.24 -6.57
N LYS A 50 -8.68 16.28 -7.68
CA LYS A 50 -8.85 17.51 -8.47
C LYS A 50 -9.59 18.59 -7.67
N SER A 51 -10.64 18.20 -6.94
CA SER A 51 -11.46 19.11 -6.13
C SER A 51 -10.86 19.40 -4.74
N HIS A 52 -9.87 18.63 -4.28
CA HIS A 52 -9.26 18.72 -2.95
C HIS A 52 -7.77 19.06 -3.06
N GLU A 53 -7.46 20.34 -3.23
CA GLU A 53 -6.09 20.82 -3.46
C GLU A 53 -5.13 20.58 -2.30
N ALA A 54 -5.58 20.82 -1.07
CA ALA A 54 -4.74 20.65 0.12
C ALA A 54 -4.31 19.18 0.27
N GLU A 55 -5.26 18.27 0.11
CA GLU A 55 -5.05 16.83 0.25
C GLU A 55 -4.28 16.24 -0.93
N ARG A 56 -4.49 16.75 -2.15
CA ARG A 56 -3.65 16.41 -3.31
C ARG A 56 -2.20 16.80 -3.06
N THR A 57 -1.97 18.03 -2.60
CA THR A 57 -0.61 18.54 -2.36
C THR A 57 0.09 17.78 -1.24
N ALA A 58 -0.63 17.50 -0.15
CA ALA A 58 -0.14 16.67 0.95
C ALA A 58 0.21 15.25 0.47
N MET A 59 -0.66 14.62 -0.31
CA MET A 59 -0.43 13.28 -0.83
C MET A 59 0.75 13.25 -1.79
N VAL A 60 0.86 14.16 -2.75
CA VAL A 60 1.99 14.23 -3.68
C VAL A 60 3.32 14.43 -2.92
N THR A 61 3.34 15.27 -1.90
CA THR A 61 4.52 15.46 -1.04
C THR A 61 4.88 14.17 -0.31
N LYS A 62 3.89 13.50 0.27
CA LYS A 62 4.05 12.20 0.95
C LYS A 62 4.62 11.14 0.01
N CYS A 63 4.15 11.08 -1.24
CA CYS A 63 4.66 10.20 -2.29
C CYS A 63 6.13 10.49 -2.63
N HIS A 64 6.47 11.77 -2.82
CA HIS A 64 7.82 12.19 -3.17
C HIS A 64 8.84 11.87 -2.07
N ASN A 65 8.43 11.98 -0.81
CA ASN A 65 9.30 11.66 0.33
C ASN A 65 9.50 10.15 0.53
N ASN A 66 8.64 9.30 -0.06
CA ASN A 66 8.66 7.85 0.15
C ASN A 66 8.53 7.06 -1.16
N PRO A 67 9.41 7.28 -2.16
CA PRO A 67 9.22 6.74 -3.51
C PRO A 67 9.25 5.21 -3.55
N GLY A 68 10.11 4.56 -2.75
CA GLY A 68 10.20 3.10 -2.72
C GLY A 68 9.03 2.40 -2.00
N GLN A 69 8.23 3.13 -1.24
CA GLN A 69 7.15 2.57 -0.42
C GLN A 69 5.76 2.95 -0.94
N LEU A 70 5.61 4.19 -1.42
CA LEU A 70 4.30 4.76 -1.74
C LEU A 70 4.07 5.01 -3.22
N ALA A 71 5.10 5.10 -4.07
CA ALA A 71 4.94 5.52 -5.46
C ALA A 71 3.95 4.65 -6.25
N SER A 72 3.86 3.36 -5.93
CA SER A 72 2.96 2.40 -6.59
C SER A 72 1.63 2.22 -5.87
N THR A 73 1.35 2.98 -4.81
CA THR A 73 0.05 2.94 -4.14
C THR A 73 -1.02 3.65 -4.96
N PRO A 74 -2.29 3.20 -4.92
CA PRO A 74 -3.38 3.85 -5.66
C PRO A 74 -3.53 5.34 -5.35
N ASN A 75 -3.37 5.74 -4.09
CA ASN A 75 -3.48 7.14 -3.69
C ASN A 75 -2.36 8.01 -4.30
N CYS A 76 -1.13 7.51 -4.37
CA CYS A 76 -0.05 8.24 -5.04
C CYS A 76 -0.25 8.37 -6.54
N ILE A 77 -0.72 7.31 -7.19
CA ILE A 77 -1.02 7.33 -8.63
C ILE A 77 -2.15 8.32 -8.92
N ASN A 78 -3.23 8.27 -8.14
CA ASN A 78 -4.40 9.13 -8.35
C ASN A 78 -4.09 10.60 -8.08
N ALA A 79 -3.32 10.91 -7.03
CA ALA A 79 -2.92 12.28 -6.72
C ALA A 79 -1.99 12.87 -7.81
N GLN A 80 -1.02 12.09 -8.30
CA GLN A 80 -0.14 12.51 -9.40
C GLN A 80 -0.90 12.68 -10.72
N GLN A 81 -1.84 11.78 -11.01
CA GLN A 81 -2.70 11.88 -12.18
C GLN A 81 -3.56 13.15 -12.11
N ALA A 82 -4.12 13.50 -10.95
CA ALA A 82 -4.88 14.73 -10.77
C ALA A 82 -4.04 15.98 -11.08
N VAL A 83 -2.79 16.06 -10.59
CA VAL A 83 -1.86 17.15 -10.96
C VAL A 83 -1.65 17.19 -12.47
N SER A 84 -1.40 16.03 -13.07
CA SER A 84 -1.19 15.86 -14.51
C SER A 84 -2.39 16.29 -15.34
N ASP A 85 -3.61 16.03 -14.89
CA ASP A 85 -4.84 16.38 -15.59
C ASP A 85 -5.17 17.88 -15.45
N ILE A 86 -4.97 18.46 -14.25
CA ILE A 86 -5.11 19.90 -14.03
C ILE A 86 -4.16 20.68 -14.94
N PHE A 87 -2.89 20.26 -15.00
CA PHE A 87 -1.90 20.90 -15.89
C PHE A 87 -2.30 20.82 -17.38
N ARG A 88 -3.02 19.76 -17.77
CA ARG A 88 -3.53 19.56 -19.13
C ARG A 88 -4.93 20.16 -19.36
N GLY A 89 -5.55 20.76 -18.34
CA GLY A 89 -6.90 21.31 -18.42
C GLY A 89 -8.01 20.26 -18.60
N LYS A 90 -7.86 19.07 -18.03
CA LYS A 90 -8.86 17.98 -18.06
C LYS A 90 -9.65 17.84 -16.76
#